data_AF-A0A938V5S5-F1
#
_entry.id   AF-A0A938V5S5-F1
#
_cell.length_a   1.000
_cell.length_b   1.000
_cell.length_c   1.000
_cell.angle_alpha   90.00
_cell.angle_beta   90.00
_cell.angle_gamma   90.00
#
_symmetry.space_group_name_H-M   'P 1'
#
loop_
_entity.id
_entity.type
_entity.pdbx_description
1 polymer ?
#
loop_
_entity_poly.entity_id
_entity_poly.type
_entity_poly.pdbx_seq_one_letter_code
_entity_poly.pdbx_strand_id
1 'polypeptide(L)'
;MKLPIVNDARRLETVAVLAGACLVIGLVLELALLFHVALGLLAIGVFVKPLSRWLAMGWLAIAELIGKVVSVVLLSLVFIVVLVPVAALSRLAGKTAPTLRRSPPPGATYFAVREHEFVPKDFENAH
;
A
#
# COMPACT_ATOMS: atom_id res chain seq x y z
N MET A 1 -12.87 8.57 12.88
CA MET A 1 -11.57 9.01 12.33
C MET A 1 -10.77 9.62 13.47
N LYS A 2 -9.68 8.98 13.93
CA LYS A 2 -8.83 9.55 14.98
C LYS A 2 -8.04 10.69 14.35
N LEU A 3 -8.15 11.92 14.88
CA LEU A 3 -7.36 13.04 14.38
C LEU A 3 -5.87 12.76 14.65
N PRO A 4 -4.98 12.94 13.67
CA PRO A 4 -3.56 12.66 13.86
C PRO A 4 -3.00 13.58 14.95
N ILE A 5 -2.31 12.99 15.93
CA ILE A 5 -1.63 13.76 16.98
C ILE A 5 -0.39 14.39 16.34
N VAL A 6 -0.45 15.70 16.10
CA VAL A 6 0.66 16.45 15.49
C VAL A 6 1.53 17.04 16.58
N ASN A 7 2.77 16.55 16.66
CA ASN A 7 3.81 17.12 17.53
C ASN A 7 4.35 18.43 16.96
N ASP A 8 4.96 19.27 17.80
CA ASP A 8 5.50 20.58 17.39
C ASP A 8 6.54 20.47 16.26
N ALA A 9 7.44 19.48 16.31
CA ALA A 9 8.43 19.23 15.26
C ALA A 9 7.75 18.84 13.93
N ARG A 10 6.88 17.83 13.95
CA ARG A 10 6.15 17.35 12.77
C ARG A 10 5.28 18.43 12.13
N ARG A 11 4.72 19.35 12.93
CA ARG A 11 3.99 20.52 12.43
C ARG A 11 4.90 21.43 11.61
N LEU A 12 6.06 21.81 12.16
CA LEU A 12 7.01 22.70 11.49
C LEU A 12 7.57 22.05 10.23
N GLU A 13 7.91 20.77 10.28
CA GLU A 13 8.32 19.99 9.12
C GLU A 13 7.25 20.02 8.02
N THR A 14 5.98 19.80 8.37
CA THR A 14 4.90 19.76 7.38
C THR A 14 4.70 21.13 6.71
N VAL A 15 4.71 22.20 7.50
CA VAL A 15 4.60 23.58 6.97
C VAL A 15 5.82 23.97 6.14
N ALA A 16 7.03 23.54 6.55
CA ALA A 16 8.25 23.78 5.79
C ALA A 16 8.26 23.01 4.47
N VAL A 17 7.79 21.76 4.44
CA VAL A 17 7.63 20.96 3.22
C VAL A 17 6.62 21.61 2.28
N LEU A 18 5.48 22.08 2.80
CA LEU A 18 4.48 22.80 2.01
C LEU A 18 5.04 24.12 1.42
N ALA A 19 5.74 24.91 2.24
CA ALA A 19 6.40 26.13 1.78
C ALA A 19 7.48 25.85 0.73
N GLY A 20 8.29 24.81 0.96
CA GLY A 20 9.31 24.36 0.02
C GLY A 20 8.72 23.89 -1.31
N ALA A 21 7.61 23.14 -1.27
CA ALA A 21 6.88 22.74 -2.47
C ALA A 21 6.36 23.96 -3.25
N CYS A 22 5.75 24.94 -2.57
CA CYS A 22 5.34 26.20 -3.20
C CYS A 22 6.53 26.96 -3.81
N LEU A 23 7.69 26.96 -3.17
CA LEU A 23 8.89 27.63 -3.68
C LEU A 23 9.44 26.93 -4.94
N VAL A 24 9.55 25.61 -4.92
CA VAL A 24 9.99 24.82 -6.09
C VAL A 24 9.04 25.01 -7.27
N ILE A 25 7.73 24.94 -7.03
CA ILE A 25 6.73 25.15 -8.07
C ILE A 25 6.78 26.60 -8.59
N GLY A 26 6.98 27.58 -7.70
CA GLY A 26 7.14 28.99 -8.06
C GLY A 26 8.37 29.26 -8.92
N LEU A 27 9.47 28.52 -8.70
CA LEU A 27 10.66 28.59 -9.55
C LEU A 27 10.45 27.96 -10.92
N VAL A 28 9.74 26.83 -11.00
CA VAL A 28 9.49 26.13 -12.28
C VAL A 28 8.45 26.86 -13.14
N LEU A 29 7.45 27.47 -12.51
CA LEU A 29 6.34 28.15 -13.19
C LEU A 29 6.49 29.68 -13.23
N GLU A 30 7.62 30.21 -12.74
CA GLU A 30 7.94 31.65 -12.62
C GLU A 30 6.83 32.51 -11.98
N LEU A 31 6.02 31.91 -11.10
CA LEU A 31 4.85 32.57 -10.54
C LEU A 31 5.21 33.34 -9.26
N ALA A 32 5.36 34.67 -9.38
CA ALA A 32 5.73 35.56 -8.27
C ALA A 32 4.82 35.43 -7.04
N LEU A 33 3.54 35.11 -7.24
CA LEU A 33 2.56 34.91 -6.15
C LEU A 33 2.92 33.75 -5.22
N LEU A 34 3.54 32.68 -5.74
CA LEU A 34 3.89 31.50 -4.93
C LEU A 34 4.99 31.79 -3.90
N PHE A 35 5.89 32.72 -4.18
CA PHE A 35 6.90 33.16 -3.21
C PHE A 35 6.27 33.86 -2.01
N HIS A 36 5.27 34.72 -2.24
CA HIS A 36 4.55 35.41 -1.17
C HIS A 36 3.75 34.42 -0.31
N VAL A 37 3.15 33.41 -0.93
CA VAL A 37 2.43 32.34 -0.24
C VAL A 37 3.40 31.48 0.58
N ALA A 38 4.55 31.10 0.04
CA ALA A 38 5.57 30.33 0.76
C ALA A 38 6.10 31.10 1.99
N LEU A 39 6.37 32.40 1.83
CA LEU A 39 6.79 33.27 2.93
C LEU A 39 5.71 33.37 4.02
N GLY A 40 4.45 33.53 3.61
CA GLY A 40 3.31 33.54 4.51
C GLY A 40 3.15 32.21 5.28
N LEU A 41 3.32 31.08 4.60
CA LEU A 41 3.26 29.76 5.23
C LEU A 41 4.35 29.59 6.30
N LEU A 42 5.59 29.99 6.01
CA LEU A 42 6.70 29.94 6.98
C LEU A 42 6.43 30.84 8.18
N ALA A 43 5.96 32.07 7.95
CA ALA A 43 5.58 32.98 9.03
C ALA A 43 4.47 32.38 9.91
N ILE A 44 3.41 31.83 9.31
CA ILE A 44 2.33 31.16 10.04
C ILE A 44 2.85 29.95 10.83
N GLY A 45 3.78 29.19 10.25
CA GLY A 45 4.43 28.04 10.92
C GLY A 45 5.14 28.43 12.21
N VAL A 46 5.82 29.57 12.21
CA VAL A 46 6.62 30.06 13.36
C VAL A 46 5.77 30.81 14.38
N PHE A 47 4.92 31.75 13.93
CA PHE A 47 4.20 32.68 14.81
C PHE A 47 2.82 32.17 15.26
N VAL A 48 2.16 31.30 14.49
CA VAL A 48 0.76 30.89 14.75
C VAL A 48 0.64 29.38 14.88
N LYS A 49 0.88 28.87 16.11
CA LYS A 49 0.78 27.44 16.46
C LYS A 49 -0.57 26.77 16.17
N PRO A 50 -1.75 27.38 16.48
CA PRO A 50 -3.02 26.70 16.23
C PRO A 50 -3.32 26.56 14.73
N LEU A 51 -3.07 27.61 13.93
CA LEU A 51 -3.33 27.60 12.49
C LEU A 51 -2.43 26.62 11.75
N SER A 52 -1.14 26.61 12.06
CA SER A 52 -0.19 25.65 11.50
C SER A 52 -0.54 24.20 11.86
N ARG A 53 -1.15 23.97 13.03
CA ARG A 53 -1.62 22.63 13.43
C ARG A 53 -2.79 22.18 12.57
N TRP A 54 -3.77 23.05 12.32
CA TRP A 54 -4.89 22.75 11.44
C TRP A 54 -4.43 22.45 10.00
N LEU A 55 -3.51 23.26 9.48
CA LEU A 55 -2.93 23.05 8.16
C LEU A 55 -2.22 21.68 8.06
N ALA A 56 -1.36 21.38 9.04
CA ALA A 56 -0.64 20.11 9.09
C ALA A 56 -1.59 18.90 9.24
N MET A 57 -2.63 19.01 10.07
CA MET A 57 -3.64 17.95 10.20
C MET A 57 -4.39 17.69 8.90
N GLY A 58 -4.82 18.76 8.21
CA GLY A 58 -5.50 18.63 6.91
C GLY A 58 -4.61 17.99 5.86
N TRP A 59 -3.35 18.45 5.75
CA TRP A 59 -2.38 17.88 4.83
C TRP A 59 -2.08 16.41 5.12
N LEU A 60 -1.84 16.05 6.38
CA LEU A 60 -1.55 14.68 6.78
C LEU A 60 -2.75 13.74 6.56
N ALA A 61 -3.97 14.21 6.78
CA ALA A 61 -5.17 13.42 6.48
C ALA A 61 -5.30 13.10 4.98
N ILE A 62 -4.96 14.06 4.11
CA ILE A 62 -4.91 13.85 2.66
C ILE A 62 -3.79 12.86 2.32
N ALA A 63 -2.60 13.04 2.89
CA ALA A 63 -1.47 12.14 2.67
C ALA A 63 -1.77 10.69 3.10
N GLU A 64 -2.48 10.49 4.21
CA GLU A 64 -2.94 9.16 4.64
C GLU A 64 -3.92 8.53 3.65
N LEU A 65 -4.87 9.32 3.12
CA LEU A 65 -5.82 8.84 2.12
C LEU A 65 -5.10 8.42 0.84
N ILE A 66 -4.21 9.28 0.33
CA ILE A 66 -3.39 8.98 -0.84
C ILE A 66 -2.51 7.76 -0.58
N GLY A 67 -1.87 7.68 0.59
CA GLY A 67 -1.01 6.57 0.98
C GLY A 67 -1.74 5.22 0.98
N LYS A 68 -3.02 5.18 1.37
CA LYS A 68 -3.84 3.96 1.27
C LYS A 68 -4.03 3.52 -0.17
N VAL A 69 -4.36 4.45 -1.07
CA VAL A 69 -4.55 4.15 -2.49
C VAL A 69 -3.22 3.71 -3.11
N VAL A 70 -2.15 4.45 -2.86
CA VAL A 70 -0.81 4.16 -3.37
C VAL A 70 -0.32 2.80 -2.86
N SER A 71 -0.54 2.45 -1.60
CA SER A 71 -0.13 1.15 -1.05
C SER A 71 -0.78 -0.02 -1.79
N VAL A 72 -2.09 0.06 -2.07
CA VAL A 72 -2.80 -0.95 -2.84
C VAL A 72 -2.28 -1.00 -4.27
N VAL A 73 -2.16 0.16 -4.93
CA VAL A 73 -1.68 0.25 -6.32
C VAL A 73 -0.25 -0.29 -6.44
N LEU A 74 0.65 0.08 -5.53
CA LEU A 74 2.04 -0.37 -5.52
C LEU A 74 2.11 -1.88 -5.34
N LEU A 75 1.37 -2.44 -4.38
CA LEU A 75 1.34 -3.89 -4.14
C LEU A 75 0.79 -4.65 -5.35
N SER A 76 -0.32 -4.17 -5.94
CA SER A 76 -0.88 -4.74 -7.15
C SER A 76 0.09 -4.63 -8.33
N LEU A 77 0.79 -3.50 -8.47
CA LEU A 77 1.78 -3.31 -9.53
C LEU A 77 2.94 -4.28 -9.38
N VAL A 78 3.49 -4.44 -8.16
CA VAL A 78 4.57 -5.41 -7.89
C VAL A 78 4.09 -6.83 -8.19
N PHE A 79 2.88 -7.20 -7.77
CA PHE A 79 2.30 -8.50 -8.07
C PHE A 79 2.20 -8.73 -9.58
N ILE A 80 1.77 -7.73 -10.35
CA ILE A 80 1.67 -7.84 -11.80
C ILE A 80 3.06 -7.92 -12.44
N VAL A 81 3.98 -7.02 -12.09
CA VAL A 81 5.31 -6.95 -12.69
C VAL A 81 6.17 -8.17 -12.36
N VAL A 82 5.97 -8.81 -11.21
CA VAL A 82 6.76 -9.97 -10.79
C VAL A 82 6.03 -11.29 -11.04
N LEU A 83 4.82 -11.45 -10.51
CA LEU A 83 4.14 -12.75 -10.50
C LEU A 83 3.55 -13.11 -11.87
N VAL A 84 3.02 -12.14 -12.61
CA VAL A 84 2.42 -12.41 -13.94
C VAL A 84 3.45 -12.90 -14.95
N PRO A 85 4.65 -12.30 -15.13
CA PRO A 85 5.63 -12.86 -16.05
C PRO A 85 6.17 -14.20 -15.56
N VAL A 86 6.37 -14.40 -14.25
CA VAL A 86 6.77 -15.70 -13.70
C VAL A 86 5.73 -16.79 -14.01
N ALA A 87 4.45 -16.48 -13.86
CA ALA A 87 3.36 -17.39 -14.20
C ALA A 87 3.23 -17.62 -15.72
N ALA A 88 3.48 -16.60 -16.54
CA ALA A 88 3.50 -16.74 -17.99
C ALA A 88 4.65 -17.65 -18.45
N LEU A 89 5.85 -17.44 -17.89
CA LEU A 89 7.02 -18.28 -18.16
C LEU A 89 6.82 -19.72 -17.69
N SER A 90 6.20 -19.94 -16.53
CA SER A 90 5.92 -21.31 -16.05
C SER A 90 4.90 -22.04 -16.94
N ARG A 91 3.88 -21.33 -17.44
CA ARG A 91 2.92 -21.86 -18.43
C ARG A 91 3.59 -22.19 -19.76
N LEU A 92 4.49 -21.33 -20.25
CA LEU A 92 5.26 -21.56 -21.48
C LEU A 92 6.25 -22.73 -21.32
N ALA A 93 6.85 -22.90 -20.15
CA ALA A 93 7.77 -23.99 -19.82
C ALA A 93 7.07 -25.35 -19.60
N GLY A 94 5.78 -25.49 -19.92
CA GLY A 94 5.04 -26.75 -19.81
C GLY A 94 4.74 -27.21 -18.39
N LYS A 95 5.09 -26.41 -17.37
CA LYS A 95 4.65 -26.63 -15.99
C LYS A 95 3.23 -26.06 -15.86
N THR A 96 2.26 -26.83 -16.35
CA THR A 96 0.85 -26.66 -15.98
C THR A 96 0.79 -26.46 -14.47
N ALA A 97 0.09 -25.40 -14.05
CA ALA A 97 -0.17 -25.10 -12.65
C ALA A 97 -0.42 -26.40 -11.86
N PRO A 98 0.08 -26.53 -10.62
CA PRO A 98 -0.17 -27.72 -9.80
C PRO A 98 -1.65 -27.99 -9.89
N THR A 99 -1.97 -29.16 -10.44
CA THR A 99 -3.28 -29.52 -10.96
C THR A 99 -4.36 -29.23 -9.92
N LEU A 100 -4.98 -28.05 -9.99
CA LEU A 100 -6.36 -27.87 -9.59
C LEU A 100 -7.12 -28.68 -10.63
N ARG A 101 -7.19 -29.99 -10.37
CA ARG A 101 -7.91 -30.96 -11.17
C ARG A 101 -9.26 -30.32 -11.49
N ARG A 102 -9.55 -30.26 -12.78
CA ARG A 102 -10.86 -29.92 -13.31
C ARG A 102 -11.92 -30.60 -12.44
N SER A 103 -12.97 -29.87 -12.07
CA SER A 103 -14.18 -30.44 -11.46
C SER A 103 -14.44 -31.81 -12.06
N PRO A 104 -14.64 -32.86 -11.24
CA PRO A 104 -14.81 -34.19 -11.77
C PRO A 104 -16.06 -34.13 -12.67
N PRO A 105 -16.10 -34.90 -13.77
CA PRO A 105 -17.31 -34.99 -14.58
C PRO A 105 -18.52 -35.31 -13.68
N PRO A 106 -19.75 -34.89 -14.05
CA PRO A 106 -20.94 -35.10 -13.22
C PRO A 106 -21.05 -36.56 -12.79
N GLY A 107 -20.92 -36.83 -11.48
CA GLY A 107 -20.94 -38.19 -10.91
C GLY A 107 -19.58 -38.77 -10.48
N ALA A 108 -18.45 -38.10 -10.77
CA ALA A 108 -17.14 -38.51 -10.26
C ALA A 108 -16.77 -37.75 -8.97
N THR A 109 -16.05 -38.41 -8.06
CA THR A 109 -15.57 -37.80 -6.81
C THR A 109 -14.06 -37.59 -6.87
N TYR A 110 -13.56 -36.61 -6.12
CA TYR A 110 -12.12 -36.41 -5.94
C TYR A 110 -11.49 -37.43 -4.97
N PHE A 111 -12.30 -38.22 -4.30
CA PHE A 111 -11.87 -39.22 -3.34
C PHE A 111 -11.34 -40.44 -4.10
N ALA A 112 -10.05 -40.74 -3.91
CA ALA A 112 -9.51 -42.05 -4.28
C ALA A 112 -9.93 -43.05 -3.19
N VAL A 113 -10.60 -44.14 -3.59
CA VAL A 113 -10.88 -45.26 -2.67
C VAL A 113 -9.53 -45.86 -2.28
N ARG A 114 -9.16 -45.72 -1.00
CA ARG A 114 -8.00 -46.41 -0.44
C ARG A 114 -8.48 -47.75 0.11
N GLU A 115 -8.27 -48.82 -0.64
CA GLU A 115 -8.32 -50.18 -0.08
C GLU A 115 -7.03 -50.42 0.71
N HIS A 116 -6.94 -49.77 1.86
CA HIS A 116 -5.86 -50.02 2.81
C HIS A 116 -6.42 -50.86 3.95
N GLU A 117 -5.87 -52.06 4.11
CA GLU A 117 -6.15 -52.90 5.28
C GLU A 117 -5.42 -52.28 6.47
N PHE A 118 -6.18 -51.64 7.37
CA PHE A 118 -5.63 -50.90 8.50
C PHE A 118 -4.79 -51.83 9.39
N VAL A 119 -3.50 -51.55 9.49
CA VAL A 119 -2.56 -52.35 10.28
C VAL A 119 -2.39 -51.67 11.65
N PRO A 120 -2.17 -52.40 12.77
CA PRO A 120 -2.04 -51.78 14.09
C PRO A 120 -0.99 -50.65 14.19
N LYS A 121 0.04 -50.68 13.32
CA LYS A 121 1.05 -49.62 13.16
C LYS A 121 0.47 -48.26 12.76
N ASP A 122 -0.68 -48.21 12.09
CA ASP A 122 -1.29 -46.96 11.64
C ASP A 122 -1.90 -46.14 12.80
N PHE A 123 -2.11 -46.77 13.96
CA PHE A 123 -2.68 -46.13 15.15
C PHE A 123 -1.61 -45.63 16.14
N GLU A 124 -0.32 -45.81 15.86
CA GLU A 124 0.75 -45.46 16.81
C GLU A 124 0.99 -43.95 16.96
N ASN A 125 0.41 -43.11 16.09
CA ASN A 125 0.55 -41.64 16.11
C ASN A 125 -0.80 -40.89 16.17
N ALA A 126 -1.80 -41.45 16.83
CA ALA A 126 -3.02 -40.73 17.17
C ALA A 126 -2.84 -40.01 18.53
N HIS A 127 -2.04 -38.94 18.55
CA HIS A 127 -1.83 -38.08 19.72
C HIS A 127 -2.15 -36.62 19.40
#